data_AF-A0A6C1RI68-F1
#
_entry.id   AF-A0A6C1RI68-F1
#
_cell.length_a   1.000
_cell.length_b   1.000
_cell.length_c   1.000
_cell.angle_alpha   90.00
_cell.angle_beta   90.00
_cell.angle_gamma   90.00
#
_symmetry.space_group_name_H-M   'P 1'
#
loop_
_entity.id
_entity.type
_entity.pdbx_description
1 polymer ?
#
loop_
_entity_poly.entity_id
_entity_poly.type
_entity_poly.pdbx_seq_one_letter_code
_entity_poly.pdbx_strand_id
1 'polypeptide(L)'
;MTISRSFRCWSSTINARCPGSTRTAGAAKSVSRRTAGVSRRSKEKSQQDVYEFVRRVAAHQGWELNKDPQFLDDLVSGLRQNYARYGYFLCPCRDGSGERQKDRDIICPCDYNVPDQQQYGHCFCALFLSREFAASGQEPQPIPERRPESLFD
;
A
#
# COMPACT_ATOMS: atom_id res chain seq x y z
N MET A 1 22.60 -50.03 -4.70
CA MET A 1 22.08 -50.82 -5.83
C MET A 1 20.68 -51.29 -5.44
N THR A 2 19.68 -50.93 -6.26
CA THR A 2 18.40 -51.66 -6.45
C THR A 2 17.47 -51.79 -5.20
N ILE A 3 16.14 -51.71 -5.22
CA ILE A 3 15.08 -51.70 -6.23
C ILE A 3 13.84 -51.12 -5.53
N SER A 4 13.17 -50.20 -6.23
CA SER A 4 11.78 -49.81 -6.02
C SER A 4 10.86 -50.88 -6.61
N ARG A 5 9.85 -51.37 -5.85
CA ARG A 5 8.66 -52.17 -6.29
C ARG A 5 8.03 -52.83 -5.04
N SER A 6 6.72 -52.94 -4.79
CA SER A 6 5.50 -53.02 -5.60
C SER A 6 4.31 -52.74 -4.66
N PHE A 7 3.26 -52.01 -5.05
CA PHE A 7 1.99 -52.53 -5.57
C PHE A 7 1.46 -53.84 -4.94
N ARG A 8 0.32 -53.75 -4.23
CA ARG A 8 -0.98 -54.45 -4.45
C ARG A 8 -1.91 -54.16 -3.25
N CYS A 9 -3.10 -53.58 -3.40
CA CYS A 9 -4.33 -54.05 -4.07
C CYS A 9 -5.15 -55.01 -3.20
N TRP A 10 -6.26 -54.53 -2.63
CA TRP A 10 -7.59 -55.15 -2.59
C TRP A 10 -8.55 -54.17 -1.87
N SER A 11 -9.75 -53.86 -2.35
CA SER A 11 -10.88 -54.75 -2.54
C SER A 11 -11.86 -54.04 -3.51
N SER A 12 -12.15 -54.58 -4.69
CA SER A 12 -13.23 -55.54 -4.95
C SER A 12 -14.61 -55.04 -4.50
N THR A 13 -15.32 -54.34 -5.41
CA THR A 13 -16.73 -54.68 -5.65
C THR A 13 -17.23 -54.14 -7.01
N ILE A 14 -17.52 -55.09 -7.90
CA ILE A 14 -18.78 -55.23 -8.65
C ILE A 14 -19.13 -54.14 -9.68
N ASN A 15 -18.77 -54.46 -10.93
CA ASN A 15 -19.71 -54.73 -12.03
C ASN A 15 -20.97 -53.84 -12.16
N ALA A 16 -20.97 -52.91 -13.13
CA ALA A 16 -22.18 -52.57 -13.90
C ALA A 16 -21.79 -51.96 -15.25
N ARG A 17 -21.92 -52.78 -16.31
CA ARG A 17 -22.05 -52.31 -17.69
C ARG A 17 -23.44 -51.69 -17.85
N CYS A 18 -23.51 -50.48 -18.37
CA CYS A 18 -24.71 -49.95 -19.02
C CYS A 18 -24.42 -49.76 -20.52
N PRO A 19 -25.24 -50.32 -21.43
CA PRO A 19 -25.08 -50.15 -22.86
C PRO A 19 -25.80 -48.88 -23.33
N GLY A 20 -25.21 -48.22 -24.31
CA GLY A 20 -25.92 -47.44 -25.33
C GLY A 20 -26.72 -46.22 -24.85
N SER A 21 -26.18 -45.03 -25.09
CA SER A 21 -27.02 -43.95 -25.61
C SER A 21 -26.29 -43.18 -26.71
N THR A 22 -26.99 -43.05 -27.81
CA THR A 22 -26.60 -42.42 -29.06
C THR A 22 -26.23 -40.97 -28.87
N ARG A 23 -25.05 -40.60 -29.38
CA ARG A 23 -24.53 -39.23 -29.45
C ARG A 23 -25.33 -38.45 -30.49
N THR A 24 -26.35 -37.71 -30.08
CA THR A 24 -26.95 -36.67 -30.93
C THR A 24 -26.13 -35.40 -30.81
N ALA A 25 -25.62 -34.94 -31.95
CA ALA A 25 -25.06 -33.60 -32.12
C ALA A 25 -26.19 -32.58 -31.96
N GLY A 26 -26.03 -31.63 -31.06
CA GLY A 26 -26.97 -30.54 -30.82
C GLY A 26 -26.21 -29.29 -30.40
N ALA A 27 -26.21 -28.32 -31.30
CA ALA A 27 -25.54 -27.03 -31.18
C ALA A 27 -26.06 -26.21 -29.99
N ALA A 28 -25.14 -25.53 -29.29
CA ALA A 28 -25.16 -24.09 -29.06
C ALA A 28 -24.03 -23.73 -28.10
N LYS A 29 -22.95 -23.16 -28.63
CA LYS A 29 -21.98 -22.39 -27.86
C LYS A 29 -22.71 -21.14 -27.33
N SER A 30 -23.20 -21.17 -26.10
CA SER A 30 -23.36 -19.96 -25.30
C SER A 30 -22.21 -19.91 -24.30
N VAL A 31 -21.04 -19.50 -24.80
CA VAL A 31 -20.02 -18.91 -23.93
C VAL A 31 -20.63 -17.59 -23.45
N SER A 32 -21.43 -17.69 -22.40
CA SER A 32 -21.80 -16.55 -21.58
C SER A 32 -20.47 -16.01 -21.09
N ARG A 33 -20.01 -14.94 -21.75
CA ARG A 33 -18.92 -14.08 -21.29
C ARG A 33 -19.36 -13.65 -19.90
N ARG A 34 -18.85 -14.35 -18.88
CA ARG A 34 -18.75 -13.81 -17.53
C ARG A 34 -17.93 -12.55 -17.69
N THR A 35 -18.63 -11.42 -17.81
CA THR A 35 -18.06 -10.11 -17.69
C THR A 35 -17.36 -10.12 -16.34
N ALA A 36 -16.03 -10.15 -16.37
CA ALA A 36 -15.20 -9.85 -15.23
C ALA A 36 -15.44 -8.38 -14.88
N GLY A 37 -16.54 -8.10 -14.20
CA GLY A 37 -16.78 -6.86 -13.49
C GLY A 37 -15.87 -6.87 -12.27
N VAL A 38 -14.60 -6.51 -12.46
CA VAL A 38 -13.75 -6.08 -11.34
C VAL A 38 -14.41 -4.82 -10.79
N SER A 39 -15.26 -4.99 -9.78
CA SER A 39 -15.81 -3.87 -9.03
C SER A 39 -14.63 -3.11 -8.44
N ARG A 40 -14.34 -1.90 -8.94
CA ARG A 40 -13.36 -0.96 -8.38
C ARG A 40 -13.81 -0.57 -6.97
N ARG A 41 -13.59 -1.44 -6.00
CA ARG A 41 -13.99 -1.25 -4.61
C ARG A 41 -12.74 -0.92 -3.80
N SER A 42 -12.10 0.22 -4.09
CA SER A 42 -10.96 0.71 -3.29
C SER A 42 -10.49 2.06 -3.81
N LYS A 43 -11.09 3.14 -3.33
CA LYS A 43 -10.42 4.45 -3.43
C LYS A 43 -10.46 5.24 -2.12
N GLU A 44 -11.43 4.95 -1.25
CA GLU A 44 -11.44 5.54 0.08
C GLU A 44 -10.63 4.68 1.06
N LYS A 45 -9.66 5.35 1.68
CA LYS A 45 -8.96 4.87 2.87
C LYS A 45 -9.64 5.50 4.07
N SER A 46 -9.90 4.69 5.10
CA SER A 46 -10.35 5.23 6.39
C SER A 46 -9.20 5.97 7.07
N GLN A 47 -9.50 6.83 8.03
CA GLN A 47 -8.48 7.50 8.86
C GLN A 47 -7.54 6.47 9.50
N GLN A 48 -8.09 5.36 10.01
CA GLN A 48 -7.34 4.28 10.62
C GLN A 48 -6.37 3.59 9.65
N ASP A 49 -6.76 3.43 8.38
CA ASP A 49 -5.86 2.85 7.36
C ASP A 49 -4.64 3.73 7.12
N VAL A 50 -4.80 5.06 7.17
CA VAL A 50 -3.71 6.00 6.98
C VAL A 50 -2.84 6.08 8.24
N TYR A 51 -3.42 6.01 9.44
CA TYR A 51 -2.67 5.82 10.69
C TYR A 51 -1.79 4.57 10.66
N GLU A 52 -2.36 3.45 10.25
CA GLU A 52 -1.63 2.19 10.14
C GLU A 52 -0.51 2.28 9.09
N PHE A 53 -0.75 2.98 7.98
CA PHE A 53 0.29 3.27 7.00
C PHE A 53 1.45 4.07 7.62
N VAL A 54 1.20 5.21 8.26
CA VAL A 54 2.29 6.03 8.84
C VAL A 54 3.02 5.28 9.95
N ARG A 55 2.29 4.52 10.78
CA ARG A 55 2.89 3.67 11.82
C ARG A 55 3.82 2.61 11.24
N ARG A 56 3.41 1.94 10.17
CA ARG A 56 4.24 0.91 9.50
C ARG A 56 5.48 1.53 8.87
N VAL A 57 5.34 2.70 8.24
CA VAL A 57 6.49 3.43 7.68
C VAL A 57 7.47 3.80 8.79
N ALA A 58 6.99 4.37 9.90
CA ALA A 58 7.83 4.70 11.05
C ALA A 58 8.55 3.45 11.59
N ALA A 59 7.82 2.36 11.81
CA ALA A 59 8.40 1.11 12.32
C ALA A 59 9.45 0.50 11.36
N HIS A 60 9.20 0.51 10.05
CA HIS A 60 10.13 -0.01 9.05
C HIS A 60 11.44 0.80 9.00
N GLN A 61 11.34 2.12 9.11
CA GLN A 61 12.50 3.01 9.04
C GLN A 61 13.17 3.21 10.40
N GLY A 62 12.57 2.72 11.48
CA GLY A 62 13.05 2.95 12.84
C GLY A 62 12.83 4.37 13.34
N TRP A 63 11.84 5.09 12.81
CA TRP A 63 11.46 6.43 13.23
C TRP A 63 10.37 6.41 14.30
N GLU A 64 10.22 7.53 14.99
CA GLU A 64 9.09 7.79 15.88
C GLU A 64 8.08 8.71 15.19
N LEU A 65 6.81 8.63 15.61
CA LEU A 65 5.79 9.58 15.18
C LEU A 65 5.78 10.81 16.08
N ASN A 66 5.19 11.90 15.59
CA ASN A 66 4.93 13.07 16.43
C ASN A 66 4.11 12.69 17.67
N LYS A 67 4.49 13.24 18.83
CA LYS A 67 3.86 12.96 20.12
C LYS A 67 2.58 13.78 20.34
N ASP A 68 2.38 14.86 19.60
CA ASP A 68 1.15 15.63 19.63
C ASP A 68 0.04 14.89 18.83
N PRO A 69 -1.01 14.38 19.51
CA PRO A 69 -2.05 13.61 18.85
C PRO A 69 -2.93 14.48 17.94
N GLN A 70 -3.11 15.77 18.25
CA GLN A 70 -3.94 16.66 17.41
C GLN A 70 -3.22 16.95 16.11
N PHE A 71 -1.94 17.33 16.20
CA PHE A 71 -1.11 17.58 15.03
C PHE A 71 -0.94 16.33 14.15
N LEU A 72 -0.77 15.16 14.78
CA LEU A 72 -0.70 13.89 14.06
C LEU A 72 -2.01 13.60 13.31
N ASP A 73 -3.17 13.85 13.91
CA ASP A 73 -4.47 13.62 13.26
C ASP A 73 -4.69 14.54 12.06
N ASP A 74 -4.28 15.80 12.16
CA ASP A 74 -4.35 16.77 11.06
C ASP A 74 -3.51 16.32 9.86
N LEU A 75 -2.28 15.85 10.11
CA LEU A 75 -1.40 15.32 9.07
C LEU A 75 -1.96 14.06 8.42
N VAL A 76 -2.49 13.14 9.22
CA VAL A 76 -3.13 11.90 8.73
C VAL A 76 -4.38 12.22 7.92
N SER A 77 -5.18 13.19 8.36
CA SER A 77 -6.34 13.69 7.63
C SER A 77 -5.94 14.29 6.29
N GLY A 78 -4.89 15.12 6.26
CA GLY A 78 -4.35 15.69 5.02
C GLY A 78 -3.86 14.62 4.04
N LEU A 79 -3.10 13.64 4.52
CA LEU A 79 -2.67 12.49 3.72
C LEU A 79 -3.85 11.70 3.15
N ARG A 80 -4.91 11.50 3.95
CA ARG A 80 -6.13 10.81 3.53
C ARG A 80 -6.87 11.57 2.43
N GLN A 81 -7.02 12.89 2.59
CA GLN A 81 -7.66 13.75 1.60
C GLN A 81 -6.88 13.77 0.28
N ASN A 82 -5.56 13.87 0.36
CA ASN A 82 -4.67 13.78 -0.80
C ASN A 82 -4.77 12.42 -1.49
N TYR A 83 -4.84 11.32 -0.72
CA TYR A 83 -5.05 9.99 -1.29
C TYR A 83 -6.41 9.88 -1.99
N ALA A 84 -7.48 10.41 -1.40
CA ALA A 84 -8.80 10.42 -2.02
C ALA A 84 -8.82 11.21 -3.34
N ARG A 85 -8.12 12.36 -3.37
CA ARG A 85 -8.04 13.26 -4.53
C ARG A 85 -7.17 12.71 -5.65
N TYR A 86 -5.92 12.36 -5.35
CA TYR A 86 -4.89 12.03 -6.35
C TYR A 86 -4.64 10.52 -6.51
N GLY A 87 -5.06 9.70 -5.54
CA GLY A 87 -4.87 8.24 -5.56
C GLY A 87 -3.53 7.77 -5.02
N TYR A 88 -2.74 8.65 -4.41
CA TYR A 88 -1.46 8.35 -3.75
C TYR A 88 -1.25 9.27 -2.55
N PHE A 89 -0.36 8.88 -1.62
CA PHE A 89 -0.05 9.66 -0.43
C PHE A 89 0.87 10.85 -0.76
N LEU A 90 0.29 11.91 -1.32
CA LEU A 90 0.98 13.18 -1.53
C LEU A 90 1.19 13.90 -0.18
N CYS A 91 2.39 14.45 0.05
CA CYS A 91 2.70 15.22 1.25
C CYS A 91 1.66 16.36 1.46
N PRO A 92 1.02 16.46 2.63
CA PRO A 92 0.02 17.50 2.89
C PRO A 92 0.63 18.89 3.14
N CYS A 93 1.93 18.96 3.44
CA CYS A 93 2.63 20.20 3.77
C CYS A 93 3.35 20.83 2.57
N ARG A 94 3.30 20.19 1.39
CA ARG A 94 3.98 20.65 0.17
C ARG A 94 2.99 20.75 -0.98
N ASP A 95 3.17 21.76 -1.81
CA ASP A 95 2.35 21.95 -3.00
C ASP A 95 2.77 20.97 -4.09
N GLY A 96 1.90 19.98 -4.32
CA GLY A 96 2.02 19.05 -5.45
C GLY A 96 1.20 19.48 -6.65
N SER A 97 1.66 19.08 -7.83
CA SER A 97 0.97 19.29 -9.10
C SER A 97 -0.29 18.43 -9.25
N GLY A 98 -0.40 17.34 -8.48
CA GLY A 98 -1.43 16.32 -8.65
C GLY A 98 -1.13 15.33 -9.77
N GLU A 99 0.01 15.48 -10.44
CA GLU A 99 0.53 14.53 -11.41
C GLU A 99 1.57 13.63 -10.74
N ARG A 100 1.26 12.33 -10.63
CA ARG A 100 2.13 11.35 -9.96
C ARG A 100 3.58 11.33 -10.47
N GLN A 101 3.82 11.71 -11.73
CA GLN A 101 5.16 11.75 -12.31
C GLN A 101 5.99 12.95 -11.83
N LYS A 102 5.35 14.11 -11.66
CA LYS A 102 5.99 15.35 -11.18
C LYS A 102 6.14 15.35 -9.66
N ASP A 103 5.23 14.70 -8.96
CA ASP A 103 5.20 14.69 -7.49
C ASP A 103 6.01 13.55 -6.85
N ARG A 104 6.80 12.79 -7.62
CA ARG A 104 7.45 11.55 -7.14
C ARG A 104 8.33 11.78 -5.92
N ASP A 105 8.99 12.92 -5.86
CA ASP A 105 9.87 13.35 -4.78
C ASP A 105 9.12 13.65 -3.47
N ILE A 106 7.85 14.05 -3.57
CA ILE A 106 6.98 14.45 -2.44
C ILE A 106 5.89 13.43 -2.11
N ILE A 107 5.94 12.21 -2.68
CA ILE A 107 5.12 11.08 -2.22
C ILE A 107 5.63 10.61 -0.87
N CYS A 108 4.76 10.45 0.12
CA CYS A 108 5.13 10.00 1.45
C CYS A 108 5.52 8.50 1.47
N PRO A 109 6.67 8.13 2.06
CA PRO A 109 7.74 8.97 2.59
C PRO A 109 8.58 9.64 1.49
N CYS A 110 8.72 10.97 1.56
CA CYS A 110 9.41 11.78 0.55
C CYS A 110 10.93 11.59 0.57
N ASP A 111 11.59 11.92 -0.55
CA ASP A 111 13.04 11.80 -0.71
C ASP A 111 13.81 12.72 0.25
N TYR A 112 13.17 13.82 0.67
CA TYR A 112 13.74 14.81 1.60
C TYR A 112 13.70 14.36 3.08
N ASN A 113 12.93 13.32 3.41
CA ASN A 113 12.72 12.93 4.82
C ASN A 113 14.02 12.53 5.52
N VAL A 114 14.82 11.67 4.90
CA VAL A 114 16.10 11.21 5.45
C VAL A 114 17.08 12.37 5.69
N PRO A 115 17.39 13.24 4.69
CA PRO A 115 18.30 14.36 4.93
C PRO A 115 17.73 15.40 5.92
N ASP A 116 16.42 15.60 5.97
CA ASP A 116 15.78 16.45 6.98
C ASP A 116 16.01 15.89 8.39
N GLN A 117 15.78 14.59 8.59
CA GLN A 117 16.01 13.95 9.89
C GLN A 117 17.47 13.95 10.32
N GLN A 118 18.40 13.77 9.38
CA GLN A 118 19.84 13.79 9.70
C GLN A 118 20.31 15.17 10.17
N GLN A 119 19.75 16.25 9.60
CA GLN A 119 20.18 17.61 9.93
C GLN A 119 19.39 18.23 11.08
N TYR A 120 18.08 17.96 11.16
CA TYR A 120 17.16 18.64 12.08
C TYR A 120 16.45 17.69 13.05
N GLY A 121 16.56 16.37 12.85
CA GLY A 121 15.92 15.38 13.70
C GLY A 121 14.47 15.06 13.36
N HIS A 122 13.87 15.71 12.35
CA HIS A 122 12.49 15.45 11.92
C HIS A 122 12.26 15.78 10.44
N CYS A 123 11.19 15.26 9.84
CA CYS A 123 10.78 15.67 8.48
C CYS A 123 10.29 17.13 8.46
N PHE A 124 10.25 17.74 7.26
CA PHE A 124 9.59 19.04 7.05
C PHE A 124 8.18 19.14 7.67
N CYS A 125 7.42 18.06 7.54
CA CYS A 125 6.08 17.91 8.09
C CYS A 125 6.01 17.72 9.61
N ALA A 126 7.14 17.48 10.29
CA ALA A 126 7.21 17.00 11.66
C ALA A 126 6.38 15.72 11.96
N LEU A 127 5.99 14.94 10.95
CA LEU A 127 5.28 13.66 11.09
C LEU A 127 6.18 12.55 11.64
N PHE A 128 7.39 12.45 11.08
CA PHE A 128 8.40 11.47 11.44
C PHE A 128 9.57 12.15 12.12
N LEU A 129 9.95 11.62 13.28
CA LEU A 129 11.03 12.08 14.12
C LEU A 129 12.12 11.01 14.18
N SER A 130 13.38 11.43 14.21
CA SER A 130 14.48 10.54 14.56
C SER A 130 14.34 10.11 16.01
N ARG A 131 14.82 8.91 16.37
CA ARG A 131 14.74 8.43 17.75
C ARG A 131 15.46 9.35 18.73
N GLU A 132 16.60 9.88 18.32
CA GLU A 132 17.41 10.81 19.12
C GLU A 132 16.64 12.10 19.40
N PHE A 133 15.99 12.66 18.39
CA PHE A 133 15.17 13.87 18.53
C PHE A 133 13.92 13.60 19.37
N ALA A 134 13.22 12.48 19.13
CA ALA A 134 12.06 12.11 19.93
C ALA A 134 12.44 11.87 21.41
N ALA A 135 13.65 11.38 21.68
CA ALA A 135 14.16 11.18 23.03
C ALA A 135 14.60 12.48 23.72
N SER A 136 15.07 13.48 22.97
CA SER A 136 15.48 14.79 23.55
C SER A 136 14.30 15.55 24.15
N GLY A 137 13.08 15.26 23.71
CA GLY A 137 11.86 15.92 24.18
C GLY A 137 11.68 17.34 23.64
N GLN A 138 12.50 17.73 22.66
CA GLN A 138 12.37 19.02 21.99
C GLN A 138 11.17 19.01 21.05
N GLU A 139 10.57 20.19 20.86
CA GLU A 139 9.49 20.37 19.88
C GLU A 139 10.06 20.63 18.49
N PRO A 140 9.51 19.99 17.43
CA PRO A 140 9.91 20.24 16.04
C PRO A 140 9.82 21.73 15.69
N GLN A 141 10.83 22.26 15.00
CA GLN A 141 10.88 23.65 14.57
C GLN A 141 10.71 23.75 13.05
N PRO A 142 10.30 24.91 12.50
CA PRO A 142 10.28 25.10 11.06
C PRO A 142 11.68 24.89 10.45
N ILE A 143 11.76 24.05 9.42
CA ILE A 143 13.01 23.79 8.67
C ILE A 143 12.88 24.36 7.25
N PRO A 144 14.01 24.72 6.59
CA PRO A 144 13.98 25.19 5.22
C PRO A 144 13.47 24.10 4.26
N GLU A 145 12.73 24.51 3.22
CA GLU A 145 12.31 23.61 2.16
C GLU A 145 13.52 23.20 1.29
N ARG A 146 13.67 21.90 1.04
CA ARG A 146 14.74 21.33 0.21
C ARG A 146 14.33 21.10 -1.23
N ARG A 147 13.03 21.09 -1.52
CA ARG A 147 12.51 20.90 -2.87
C ARG A 147 12.97 22.07 -3.76
N PRO A 148 13.66 21.80 -4.88
CA PRO A 148 14.17 22.85 -5.75
C PRO A 148 13.02 23.57 -6.47
N GLU A 149 13.20 24.88 -6.66
CA GLU A 149 12.19 25.76 -7.29
C GLU A 149 11.82 25.34 -8.72
N SER A 150 12.75 24.68 -9.44
CA SER A 150 12.53 24.18 -10.80
C SER A 150 11.48 23.06 -10.93
N LEU A 151 10.95 22.56 -9.82
CA LEU A 151 9.90 21.52 -9.80
C LEU A 151 8.49 22.09 -9.52
N PHE A 152 8.36 23.41 -9.40
CA PHE A 152 7.09 24.10 -9.17
C PHE A 152 6.45 24.65 -10.46
N ASP A 153 7.03 24.35 -11.63
CA ASP A 153 6.60 24.79 -12.97
C ASP A 153 5.29 24.14 -13.48
#